data_AF-A0A0K9PZS3-F1
#
_entry.id   AF-A0A0K9PZS3-F1
#
_cell.length_a   1.000
_cell.length_b   1.000
_cell.length_c   1.000
_cell.angle_alpha   90.00
_cell.angle_beta   90.00
_cell.angle_gamma   90.00
#
_symmetry.space_group_name_H-M   'P 1'
#
loop_
_entity.id
_entity.type
_entity.pdbx_description
1 polymer ?
#
loop_
_entity_poly.entity_id
_entity_poly.type
_entity_poly.pdbx_seq_one_letter_code
_entity_poly.pdbx_strand_id
1 'polypeptide(L)'
;MNAEKVILFIDFPPVLQLHLKRFEYDFIHNSNVKINDRYEFPLQLDLDIDNGKYLSPEADRRVRNLYTLHSVLVHNGNVHGGHYYVFIRPTISDKCSSGNRSCRLEIARVRKVCLRSRWLGLPVLTLVRSACARAG
;
A
#
# COMPACT_ATOMS: atom_id res chain seq x y z
N MET A 1 -14.59 28.51 19.71
CA MET A 1 -13.28 27.84 19.85
C MET A 1 -13.30 26.61 18.96
N ASN A 2 -12.67 26.64 17.79
CA ASN A 2 -12.51 25.45 16.97
C ASN A 2 -11.22 24.76 17.41
N ALA A 3 -11.36 23.55 17.95
CA ALA A 3 -10.23 22.68 18.23
C ALA A 3 -10.10 21.70 17.07
N GLU A 4 -9.01 21.78 16.32
CA GLU A 4 -8.69 20.79 15.29
C GLU A 4 -7.81 19.70 15.88
N LYS A 5 -8.25 18.45 15.77
CA LYS A 5 -7.46 17.28 16.19
C LYS A 5 -6.76 16.72 14.96
N VAL A 6 -5.45 16.92 14.89
CA VAL A 6 -4.58 16.34 13.86
C VAL A 6 -3.72 15.24 14.48
N ILE A 7 -3.45 14.19 13.70
CA ILE A 7 -2.52 13.11 14.07
C ILE A 7 -1.43 13.08 13.01
N LEU A 8 -0.18 13.21 13.42
CA LEU A 8 1.00 13.19 12.56
C LEU A 8 1.95 12.07 13.02
N PHE A 9 2.74 11.54 12.08
CA PHE A 9 3.76 10.54 12.36
C PHE A 9 5.05 11.21 12.84
N ILE A 10 5.63 10.73 13.94
CA ILE A 10 6.96 11.17 14.41
C ILE A 10 8.04 10.55 13.52
N ASP A 11 7.84 9.29 13.17
CA ASP A 11 8.64 8.53 12.22
C ASP A 11 7.74 7.48 11.54
N PHE A 12 8.23 6.95 10.42
CA PHE A 12 7.59 5.80 9.80
C PHE A 12 8.39 4.51 10.10
N PRO A 13 7.76 3.33 10.09
CA PRO A 13 8.47 2.05 10.24
C PRO A 13 9.14 1.60 8.93
N PRO A 14 10.20 0.77 8.97
CA PRO A 14 10.83 0.21 7.76
C PRO A 14 9.89 -0.69 6.95
N VAL A 15 8.89 -1.30 7.59
CA VAL A 15 7.81 -2.05 6.94
C VAL A 15 6.49 -1.39 7.30
N LEU A 16 5.75 -0.94 6.29
CA LEU A 16 4.47 -0.27 6.43
C LEU A 16 3.35 -1.18 5.93
N GLN A 17 2.34 -1.41 6.77
CA GLN A 17 1.15 -2.16 6.41
C GLN A 17 -0.05 -1.21 6.33
N LEU A 18 -0.62 -1.07 5.14
CA LEU A 18 -1.81 -0.25 4.91
C LEU A 18 -3.03 -1.17 4.83
N HIS A 19 -3.91 -1.05 5.83
CA HIS A 19 -5.16 -1.78 5.89
C HIS A 19 -6.26 -0.95 5.23
N LEU A 20 -6.79 -1.45 4.11
CA LEU A 20 -7.92 -0.80 3.46
C LEU A 20 -9.18 -1.20 4.22
N LYS A 21 -9.80 -0.24 4.89
CA LYS A 21 -11.06 -0.44 5.64
C LYS A 21 -12.22 -0.67 4.66
N ARG A 22 -12.32 -1.88 4.14
CA ARG A 22 -13.32 -2.30 3.14
C ARG A 22 -14.52 -3.04 3.72
N PHE A 23 -14.64 -3.02 5.05
CA PHE A 23 -15.80 -3.56 5.74
C PHE A 23 -16.48 -2.40 6.44
N GLU A 24 -17.70 -2.11 6.02
CA GLU A 24 -18.54 -1.10 6.64
C GLU A 24 -19.77 -1.78 7.25
N TYR A 25 -20.24 -1.21 8.34
CA TYR A 25 -21.46 -1.66 8.97
C TYR A 25 -22.63 -0.89 8.36
N ASP A 26 -23.54 -1.60 7.70
CA ASP A 26 -24.80 -1.04 7.23
C ASP A 26 -25.82 -1.09 8.39
N PHE A 27 -26.12 0.08 8.94
CA PHE A 27 -27.07 0.23 10.04
C PHE A 27 -28.52 -0.09 9.63
N ILE A 28 -28.89 0.10 8.36
CA ILE A 28 -30.26 -0.15 7.87
C ILE A 28 -30.53 -1.65 7.83
N HIS A 29 -29.56 -2.42 7.31
CA HIS A 29 -29.66 -3.87 7.16
C HIS A 29 -29.05 -4.63 8.34
N ASN A 30 -28.61 -3.92 9.40
CA ASN A 30 -27.97 -4.46 10.60
C ASN A 30 -26.90 -5.53 10.27
N SER A 31 -26.09 -5.27 9.26
CA SER A 31 -25.14 -6.25 8.72
C SER A 31 -23.87 -5.58 8.19
N ASN A 32 -22.77 -6.33 8.21
CA ASN A 32 -21.53 -5.83 7.62
C ASN A 32 -21.56 -6.06 6.10
N VAL A 33 -21.22 -5.01 5.35
CA VAL A 33 -21.09 -5.03 3.90
C VAL A 33 -19.63 -4.89 3.49
N LYS A 34 -19.27 -5.59 2.41
CA LYS A 34 -17.93 -5.52 1.83
C LYS A 34 -17.90 -4.52 0.68
N ILE A 35 -17.05 -3.52 0.78
CA ILE A 35 -16.80 -2.54 -0.29
C ILE A 35 -15.89 -3.19 -1.33
N ASN A 36 -16.46 -3.45 -2.50
CA ASN A 36 -15.75 -4.08 -3.61
C ASN A 36 -15.21 -3.07 -4.64
N ASP A 37 -15.30 -1.76 -4.39
CA ASP A 37 -14.90 -0.74 -5.36
C ASP A 37 -13.43 -0.87 -5.80
N ARG A 38 -13.23 -0.61 -7.10
CA ARG A 38 -11.90 -0.63 -7.72
C ARG A 38 -10.99 0.34 -6.99
N TYR A 39 -9.79 -0.13 -6.69
CA TYR A 39 -8.76 0.71 -6.12
C TYR A 39 -7.43 0.39 -6.75
N GLU A 40 -6.74 1.45 -7.13
CA GLU A 40 -5.41 1.39 -7.70
C GLU A 40 -4.42 1.86 -6.64
N PHE A 41 -3.34 1.12 -6.51
CA PHE A 41 -2.25 1.45 -5.59
C PHE A 41 -0.95 1.55 -6.38
N PRO A 42 -0.08 2.49 -6.03
CA PRO A 42 1.17 2.67 -6.74
C PRO A 42 2.18 1.56 -6.36
N LEU A 43 3.10 1.27 -7.27
CA LEU A 43 4.20 0.33 -6.99
C LEU A 43 5.19 0.89 -5.98
N GLN A 44 5.36 2.21 -6.01
CA GLN A 44 6.19 2.99 -5.10
C GLN A 44 5.33 4.07 -4.44
N LEU A 45 5.42 4.18 -3.13
CA LEU A 45 4.70 5.17 -2.34
C LEU A 45 5.72 6.09 -1.69
N ASP A 46 5.70 7.35 -2.13
CA ASP A 46 6.50 8.41 -1.54
C ASP A 46 5.68 9.09 -0.44
N LEU A 47 6.13 8.98 0.81
CA LEU A 47 5.48 9.61 1.96
C LEU A 47 6.07 10.97 2.35
N ASP A 48 7.16 11.42 1.70
CA ASP A 48 7.65 12.80 1.91
C ASP A 48 7.13 13.79 0.87
N ILE A 49 6.18 13.37 0.03
CA ILE A 49 5.42 14.28 -0.85
C ILE A 49 4.81 15.44 -0.04
N ASP A 50 4.60 16.58 -0.70
CA ASP A 50 4.07 17.80 -0.08
C ASP A 50 4.85 18.18 1.21
N ASN A 51 6.18 18.05 1.17
CA ASN A 51 7.09 18.36 2.26
C ASN A 51 6.83 17.54 3.55
N GLY A 52 6.47 16.26 3.40
CA GLY A 52 6.17 15.37 4.52
C GLY A 52 4.87 15.75 5.22
N LYS A 53 3.79 15.93 4.46
CA LYS A 53 2.45 16.32 4.96
C LYS A 53 1.95 15.51 6.16
N TYR A 54 2.35 14.23 6.24
CA TYR A 54 1.94 13.31 7.30
C TYR A 54 2.94 13.22 8.45
N LEU A 55 4.11 13.82 8.32
CA LEU A 55 5.14 13.85 9.36
C LEU A 55 4.94 15.03 10.31
N SER A 56 5.33 14.85 11.56
CA SER A 56 5.40 15.95 12.50
C SER A 56 6.50 16.94 12.07
N PRO A 57 6.38 18.24 12.42
CA PRO A 57 7.42 19.22 12.15
C PRO A 57 8.79 18.83 12.74
N GLU A 58 8.79 18.08 13.85
CA GLU A 58 9.97 17.64 14.60
C GLU A 58 10.58 16.32 14.08
N ALA A 59 9.95 15.67 13.10
CA ALA A 59 10.42 14.40 12.55
C ALA A 59 11.79 14.54 11.82
N ASP A 60 12.59 13.47 11.84
CA ASP A 60 13.87 13.44 11.12
C ASP A 60 13.66 13.35 9.59
N ARG A 61 13.83 14.49 8.92
CA ARG A 61 13.68 14.63 7.46
C ARG A 61 14.91 14.15 6.66
N ARG A 62 15.97 13.70 7.32
CA ARG A 62 17.13 13.07 6.65
C ARG A 62 16.81 11.66 6.18
N VAL A 63 15.81 11.02 6.79
CA VAL A 63 15.36 9.68 6.44
C VAL A 63 14.36 9.76 5.29
N ARG A 64 14.69 9.12 4.16
CA ARG A 64 13.82 9.09 2.99
C ARG A 64 12.71 8.05 3.17
N ASN A 65 11.45 8.48 3.16
CA ASN A 65 10.28 7.62 3.32
C ASN A 65 9.70 7.17 1.97
N LEU A 66 10.57 6.58 1.14
CA LEU A 66 10.17 5.97 -0.13
C LEU A 66 9.94 4.47 0.06
N TYR A 67 8.71 4.04 -0.16
CA TYR A 67 8.29 2.66 0.03
C TYR A 67 8.05 1.95 -1.29
N THR A 68 8.44 0.69 -1.36
CA THR A 68 8.17 -0.18 -2.50
C THR A 68 7.18 -1.27 -2.09
N LEU A 69 6.14 -1.47 -2.89
CA LEU A 69 5.14 -2.50 -2.66
C LEU A 69 5.76 -3.89 -2.68
N HIS A 70 5.76 -4.57 -1.53
CA HIS A 70 6.34 -5.89 -1.40
C HIS A 70 5.30 -7.00 -1.58
N SER A 71 4.14 -6.88 -0.91
CA SER A 71 3.08 -7.86 -1.04
C SER A 71 1.69 -7.26 -0.93
N VAL A 72 0.71 -7.99 -1.48
CA VAL A 72 -0.71 -7.64 -1.46
C VAL A 72 -1.49 -8.83 -0.96
N LEU A 73 -2.15 -8.67 0.19
CA LEU A 73 -3.14 -9.62 0.69
C LEU A 73 -4.48 -9.31 0.04
N VAL A 74 -5.14 -10.34 -0.47
CA VAL A 74 -6.41 -10.28 -1.19
C VAL A 74 -7.43 -11.18 -0.52
N HIS A 75 -8.60 -10.65 -0.22
CA HIS A 75 -9.74 -11.41 0.28
C HIS A 75 -10.80 -11.56 -0.80
N ASN A 76 -11.03 -12.80 -1.22
CA ASN A 76 -12.09 -13.16 -2.15
C ASN A 76 -13.22 -13.88 -1.40
N GLY A 77 -14.37 -13.23 -1.26
CA GLY A 77 -15.48 -13.73 -0.45
C GLY A 77 -16.32 -12.60 0.16
N ASN A 78 -17.33 -12.98 0.94
CA ASN A 78 -18.21 -12.05 1.67
C ASN A 78 -17.67 -11.80 3.10
N VAL A 79 -18.31 -10.96 3.90
CA VAL A 79 -17.85 -10.62 5.26
C VAL A 79 -17.76 -11.82 6.23
N HIS A 80 -18.60 -12.84 6.05
CA HIS A 80 -18.70 -14.04 6.88
C HIS A 80 -17.76 -15.16 6.43
N GLY A 81 -17.11 -15.03 5.27
CA GLY A 81 -16.22 -16.08 4.77
C GLY A 81 -15.68 -15.84 3.37
N GLY A 82 -14.48 -16.38 3.13
CA GLY A 82 -13.78 -16.27 1.86
C GLY A 82 -12.40 -16.91 1.87
N HIS A 83 -11.69 -16.74 0.76
CA HIS A 83 -10.32 -17.20 0.57
C HIS A 83 -9.35 -16.03 0.56
N TYR A 84 -8.24 -16.19 1.28
CA TYR A 84 -7.15 -15.24 1.31
C TYR A 84 -6.03 -15.68 0.38
N TYR A 85 -5.58 -14.78 -0.48
CA TYR A 85 -4.44 -14.98 -1.37
C TYR A 85 -3.42 -13.87 -1.12
N VAL A 86 -2.13 -14.20 -1.17
CA VAL A 86 -1.06 -13.21 -1.07
C VAL A 86 -0.27 -13.21 -2.36
N PHE A 87 -0.12 -12.03 -2.95
CA PHE A 87 0.84 -11.79 -4.02
C PHE A 87 2.11 -11.23 -3.38
N ILE A 88 3.24 -11.92 -3.55
CA ILE A 88 4.54 -11.52 -2.97
C ILE A 88 5.50 -11.23 -4.11
N ARG A 89 6.27 -10.15 -3.99
CA ARG A 89 7.42 -9.90 -4.85
C ARG A 89 8.62 -10.70 -4.32
N PRO A 90 9.19 -11.64 -5.10
CA PRO A 90 10.25 -12.51 -4.62
C PRO A 90 11.58 -11.78 -4.37
N THR A 91 11.80 -10.63 -5.00
CA THR A 91 13.02 -9.83 -4.84
C THR A 91 12.70 -8.38 -4.47
N ILE A 92 13.45 -7.82 -3.52
CA ILE A 92 13.39 -6.40 -3.09
C ILE A 92 14.49 -5.60 -3.82
N SER A 93 14.94 -6.05 -5.01
CA SER A 93 16.06 -5.40 -5.71
C SER A 93 15.59 -4.13 -6.42
N ASP A 94 16.13 -2.98 -6.01
CA ASP A 94 16.00 -1.66 -6.63
C ASP A 94 16.74 -1.52 -7.98
N LYS A 95 17.14 -2.61 -8.63
CA LYS A 95 17.77 -2.55 -9.94
C LYS A 95 16.72 -2.45 -11.04
N CYS A 96 16.19 -1.25 -11.26
CA CYS A 96 15.75 -0.89 -12.60
C CYS A 96 16.99 -0.38 -13.34
N SER A 97 17.72 -1.30 -13.96
CA SER A 97 18.87 -0.98 -14.81
C SER A 97 18.42 -0.05 -15.93
N SER A 98 18.89 1.19 -15.92
CA SER A 98 18.70 2.16 -16.98
C SER A 98 19.17 1.56 -18.31
N GLY A 99 18.23 1.17 -19.17
CA GLY A 99 18.58 0.60 -20.48
C GLY A 99 17.44 -0.02 -21.28
N ASN A 100 16.26 -0.25 -20.72
CA ASN A 100 15.12 -0.70 -21.52
C ASN A 100 13.78 -0.24 -20.93
N ARG A 101 12.87 0.26 -21.78
CA ARG A 101 11.54 0.81 -21.40
C ARG A 101 10.54 -0.27 -20.93
N SER A 102 11.01 -1.30 -20.25
CA SER A 102 10.17 -2.34 -19.66
C SER A 102 10.92 -3.02 -18.52
N CYS A 103 10.97 -2.39 -17.34
CA CYS A 103 11.14 -3.14 -16.08
C CYS A 103 9.86 -3.96 -15.89
N ARG A 104 9.73 -5.05 -16.68
CA ARG A 104 8.61 -5.97 -16.67
C ARG A 104 8.76 -6.86 -15.46
N LEU A 105 8.31 -6.37 -14.31
CA LEU A 105 8.19 -7.15 -13.09
C LEU A 105 7.40 -8.42 -13.40
N GLU A 106 8.12 -9.54 -13.40
CA GLU A 106 7.54 -10.86 -13.23
C GLU A 106 7.36 -11.08 -11.73
N ILE A 107 6.43 -10.32 -11.14
CA ILE A 107 5.66 -10.89 -10.04
C ILE A 107 5.00 -12.09 -10.72
N ALA A 108 5.35 -13.32 -10.31
CA ALA A 108 4.74 -14.52 -10.85
C ALA A 108 3.22 -14.31 -10.87
N ARG A 109 2.68 -13.98 -12.05
CA ARG A 109 1.28 -13.59 -12.31
C ARG A 109 0.76 -12.18 -11.92
N VAL A 110 1.54 -11.09 -12.00
CA VAL A 110 0.97 -9.71 -12.06
C VAL A 110 1.27 -9.03 -13.40
N ARG A 111 0.95 -9.72 -14.49
CA ARG A 111 0.73 -9.09 -15.80
C ARG A 111 -0.75 -8.80 -16.02
N LYS A 112 -1.45 -8.32 -14.97
CA LYS A 112 -2.86 -7.90 -15.06
C LYS A 112 -3.42 -7.22 -13.78
N VAL A 113 -2.67 -6.34 -13.11
CA VAL A 113 -3.30 -5.43 -12.11
C VAL A 113 -3.82 -4.15 -12.79
N CYS A 114 -4.35 -4.32 -14.00
CA CYS A 114 -5.63 -3.73 -14.35
C CYS A 114 -6.60 -4.91 -14.28
N LEU A 115 -7.26 -5.06 -13.13
CA LEU A 115 -8.28 -6.09 -12.92
C LEU A 115 -9.46 -5.78 -13.85
N ARG A 116 -9.36 -6.21 -15.11
CA ARG A 116 -10.53 -6.45 -15.95
C ARG A 116 -11.35 -7.54 -15.24
N SER A 117 -12.36 -7.09 -14.52
CA SER A 117 -13.64 -7.78 -14.29
C SER A 117 -13.76 -8.83 -13.19
N ARG A 118 -12.94 -8.84 -12.13
CA ARG A 118 -13.34 -9.57 -10.89
C ARG A 118 -12.90 -8.87 -9.61
N TRP A 119 -13.91 -8.59 -8.80
CA TRP A 119 -13.95 -7.92 -7.52
C TRP A 119 -13.08 -8.63 -6.46
N LEU A 120 -11.80 -8.29 -6.43
CA LEU A 120 -10.88 -8.75 -5.39
C LEU A 120 -10.84 -7.65 -4.32
N GLY A 121 -11.53 -7.88 -3.20
CA GLY A 121 -11.42 -7.00 -2.04
C GLY A 121 -10.00 -7.07 -1.53
N LEU A 122 -9.24 -5.98 -1.66
CA LEU A 122 -7.87 -5.86 -1.20
C LEU A 122 -7.86 -5.45 0.28
N PRO A 123 -7.59 -6.33 1.26
CA PRO A 123 -7.55 -5.96 2.66
C PRO A 123 -6.24 -5.25 3.07
N VAL A 124 -5.06 -5.68 2.61
CA VAL A 124 -3.78 -5.19 3.15
C VAL A 124 -2.70 -5.06 2.07
N LEU A 125 -2.02 -3.92 2.06
CA LEU A 125 -0.80 -3.66 1.28
C LEU A 125 0.40 -3.66 2.22
N THR A 126 1.42 -4.46 1.91
CA THR A 126 2.71 -4.43 2.63
C THR A 126 3.73 -3.71 1.79
N LEU A 127 4.29 -2.62 2.31
CA LEU A 127 5.34 -1.86 1.67
C LEU A 127 6.62 -1.89 2.50
N VAL A 128 7.75 -1.99 1.82
CA VAL A 128 9.08 -2.00 2.44
C VAL A 128 9.78 -0.71 2.06
N ARG A 129 10.34 0.00 3.05
CA ARG A 129 11.12 1.22 2.80
C ARG A 129 12.37 0.85 1.99
N SER A 130 12.59 1.58 0.92
CA SER A 130 13.78 1.45 0.09
C SER A 130 14.99 1.84 0.92
N ALA A 131 16.04 1.02 0.91
CA ALA A 131 17.28 1.40 1.57
C ALA A 131 17.84 2.62 0.82
N CYS A 132 18.16 3.69 1.55
CA CYS A 132 18.85 4.82 0.96
C CYS A 132 20.16 4.30 0.36
N ALA A 133 20.30 4.34 -0.96
CA ALA A 133 21.57 4.05 -1.61
C ALA A 133 22.56 5.08 -1.07
N ARG A 134 23.48 4.66 -0.21
CA ARG A 134 24.64 5.47 0.15
C ARG A 134 25.40 5.69 -1.15
N ALA A 135 25.26 6.88 -1.74
CA ALA A 135 26.20 7.37 -2.72
C ALA A 135 27.54 7.49 -1.99
N GLY A 136 28.47 6.59 -2.31
CA GLY A 136 29.87 6.68 -1.94
C GLY A 136 30.61 7.48 -3.00
#